data_AF-A0A963V609-F1
#
_entry.id   AF-A0A963V609-F1
#
_cell.length_a   1.000
_cell.length_b   1.000
_cell.length_c   1.000
_cell.angle_alpha   90.00
_cell.angle_beta   90.00
_cell.angle_gamma   90.00
#
_symmetry.space_group_name_H-M   'P 1'
#
loop_
_entity.id
_entity.type
_entity.pdbx_description
1 polymer ?
#
loop_
_entity_poly.entity_id
_entity_poly.type
_entity_poly.pdbx_seq_one_letter_code
_entity_poly.pdbx_strand_id
1 'polypeptide(L)' 'MKKLRKAVFPVAGLGTRFLPATKAIPKEMLTVVDRPVIQYVVDEAREAGIEHFIFVTGRNK' A
#
# COMPACT_ATOMS: atom_id res chain seq x y z
N MET A 1 -23.93 13.50 7.34
CA MET A 1 -23.05 12.38 6.91
C MET A 1 -21.98 12.14 7.97
N LYS A 2 -21.66 10.88 8.30
CA LYS A 2 -20.45 10.57 9.08
C LYS A 2 -19.22 10.92 8.24
N LYS A 3 -18.24 11.61 8.82
CA LYS A 3 -16.96 11.90 8.13
C LYS A 3 -16.26 10.59 7.77
N LEU A 4 -15.71 10.50 6.56
CA LEU A 4 -14.86 9.40 6.16
C LEU A 4 -13.51 9.57 6.86
N ARG A 5 -13.07 8.56 7.63
CA ARG A 5 -11.86 8.66 8.48
C ARG A 5 -10.94 7.47 8.35
N LYS A 6 -11.38 6.42 7.64
CA LYS A 6 -10.67 5.14 7.54
C LYS A 6 -10.48 4.76 6.07
N ALA A 7 -9.28 4.31 5.72
CA ALA A 7 -8.96 3.73 4.42
C ALA A 7 -8.39 2.33 4.61
N VAL A 8 -8.74 1.42 3.70
CA VAL A 8 -8.30 0.02 3.71
C VAL A 8 -7.48 -0.24 2.46
N PHE A 9 -6.25 -0.71 2.62
CA PHE A 9 -5.30 -1.01 1.56
C PHE A 9 -5.04 -2.51 1.49
N PRO A 10 -5.54 -3.22 0.47
CA PRO A 10 -5.17 -4.61 0.24
C PRO A 10 -3.73 -4.70 -0.31
N VAL A 11 -2.81 -5.19 0.52
CA VAL A 11 -1.36 -5.29 0.21
C VAL A 11 -0.86 -6.75 0.18
N ALA A 12 -1.78 -7.69 -0.03
CA ALA A 12 -1.53 -9.13 0.03
C ALA A 12 -1.06 -9.76 -1.30
N GLY A 13 -0.95 -8.99 -2.39
CA GLY A 13 -0.66 -9.55 -3.71
C GLY A 13 0.79 -10.02 -3.88
N LEU A 14 1.00 -11.20 -4.47
CA LEU A 14 2.34 -11.81 -4.64
C LEU A 14 3.27 -11.08 -5.64
N GLY A 15 2.71 -10.25 -6.54
CA GLY A 15 3.52 -9.46 -7.46
C GLY A 15 4.26 -10.27 -8.54
N THR A 16 3.81 -11.47 -8.91
CA THR A 16 4.53 -12.42 -9.79
C THR A 16 5.04 -11.85 -11.12
N ARG A 17 4.43 -10.78 -11.65
CA ARG A 17 4.87 -10.06 -12.87
C ARG A 17 6.14 -9.22 -12.66
N PHE A 18 6.55 -9.00 -11.42
CA PHE A 18 7.73 -8.21 -11.02
C PHE A 18 8.80 -9.10 -10.38
N LEU A 19 8.77 -10.41 -10.65
CA LEU A 19 9.87 -11.28 -10.29
C LEU A 19 11.12 -10.92 -11.13
N PRO A 20 12.33 -11.02 -10.55
CA PRO A 20 12.63 -11.56 -9.22
C PRO A 20 12.45 -10.57 -8.06
N ALA A 21 12.25 -9.28 -8.33
CA ALA A 21 12.23 -8.23 -7.31
C ALA A 21 11.19 -8.50 -6.20
N THR A 22 10.00 -8.97 -6.56
CA THR A 22 8.93 -9.25 -5.59
C THR A 22 9.04 -10.58 -4.87
N LYS A 23 10.14 -11.33 -5.05
CA LYS A 23 10.38 -12.57 -4.31
C LYS A 23 10.69 -12.30 -2.83
N ALA A 24 11.39 -11.22 -2.54
CA ALA A 24 11.82 -10.84 -1.19
C ALA A 24 11.17 -9.54 -0.69
N ILE A 25 10.67 -8.70 -1.60
CA ILE A 25 10.10 -7.39 -1.28
C ILE A 25 8.63 -7.35 -1.70
N PRO A 26 7.71 -6.81 -0.89
CA PRO A 26 6.34 -6.59 -1.34
C PRO A 26 6.24 -5.72 -2.59
N LYS A 27 5.35 -6.08 -3.53
CA LYS A 27 5.11 -5.25 -4.72
C LYS A 27 4.74 -3.79 -4.39
N GLU A 28 4.05 -3.57 -3.27
CA GLU A 28 3.62 -2.25 -2.80
C GLU A 28 4.79 -1.40 -2.27
N MET A 29 5.91 -2.05 -1.95
CA MET A 29 7.16 -1.41 -1.53
C MET A 29 8.12 -1.12 -2.69
N LEU A 30 7.78 -1.52 -3.92
CA LEU A 30 8.55 -1.11 -5.11
C LEU A 30 8.52 0.41 -5.24
N THR A 31 9.65 0.99 -5.61
CA THR A 31 9.79 2.45 -5.68
C THR A 31 9.40 3.00 -7.04
N VAL A 32 8.71 4.14 -7.04
CA VAL A 32 8.60 5.03 -8.19
C VAL A 32 9.55 6.18 -7.93
N VAL A 33 10.63 6.23 -8.73
CA VAL A 33 11.79 7.10 -8.53
C VAL A 33 12.49 6.79 -7.20
N ASP A 34 12.07 7.41 -6.11
CA ASP A 34 12.70 7.40 -4.79
C ASP A 34 11.76 6.96 -3.66
N ARG A 35 10.45 6.87 -3.93
CA ARG A 35 9.42 6.57 -2.92
C ARG A 35 8.66 5.28 -3.21
N PRO A 36 8.36 4.45 -2.20
CA PRO A 36 7.52 3.28 -2.35
C PRO A 36 6.12 3.64 -2.88
N VAL A 37 5.54 2.79 -3.75
CA VAL A 37 4.18 2.98 -4.28
C VAL A 37 3.16 3.20 -3.15
N ILE A 38 3.26 2.44 -2.06
CA ILE A 38 2.33 2.56 -0.93
C ILE A 38 2.34 3.94 -0.28
N GLN A 39 3.47 4.66 -0.34
CA GLN A 39 3.59 5.99 0.25
C GLN A 39 2.72 7.00 -0.50
N TYR A 40 2.71 6.97 -1.85
CA TYR A 40 1.86 7.82 -2.66
C TYR A 40 0.37 7.65 -2.32
N VAL A 41 -0.05 6.41 -2.11
CA VAL A 41 -1.46 6.09 -1.79
C VAL A 41 -1.83 6.56 -0.38
N VAL A 42 -0.92 6.44 0.59
CA VAL A 42 -1.13 6.94 1.95
C VAL A 42 -1.18 8.46 1.97
N ASP A 43 -0.31 9.13 1.21
CA ASP A 43 -0.28 10.59 1.10
C ASP A 43 -1.60 11.10 0.49
N GLU A 44 -2.10 10.47 -0.59
CA GLU A 44 -3.40 10.78 -1.20
C GLU A 44 -4.55 10.62 -0.20
N ALA A 45 -4.60 9.50 0.52
CA ALA A 45 -5.62 9.27 1.53
C ALA A 45 -5.54 10.29 2.69
N ARG A 46 -4.33 10.70 3.08
CA ARG A 46 -4.11 11.73 4.09
C ARG A 46 -4.62 13.09 3.62
N GLU A 47 -4.34 13.48 2.37
CA GLU A 47 -4.87 14.70 1.74
C GLU A 47 -6.40 14.70 1.67
N ALA A 48 -7.02 13.53 1.49
CA ALA A 48 -8.47 13.33 1.57
C ALA A 48 -9.05 13.38 2.99
N GLY A 49 -8.23 13.62 4.03
CA GLY A 49 -8.67 13.73 5.42
C GLY A 49 -8.88 12.41 6.16
N ILE A 50 -8.34 11.31 5.63
CA ILE A 50 -8.28 10.01 6.31
C ILE A 50 -7.25 10.06 7.44
N GLU A 51 -7.60 9.46 8.57
CA GLU A 51 -6.72 9.39 9.75
C GLU A 51 -6.33 7.97 10.13
N HIS A 52 -7.14 6.98 9.74
CA HIS A 52 -6.90 5.59 10.05
C HIS A 52 -6.61 4.82 8.76
N PHE A 53 -5.42 4.25 8.70
CA PHE A 53 -4.94 3.46 7.58
C PHE A 53 -4.89 2.00 8.00
N ILE A 54 -5.59 1.13 7.27
CA ILE A 54 -5.71 -0.29 7.58
C ILE A 54 -5.08 -1.07 6.42
N PHE A 55 -4.02 -1.82 6.71
CA PHE A 55 -3.35 -2.64 5.70
C PHE A 55 -3.78 -4.09 5.87
N VAL A 56 -4.28 -4.69 4.80
CA VAL A 56 -4.63 -6.12 4.75
C VAL A 56 -3.48 -6.86 4.09
N THR A 57 -2.65 -7.52 4.90
CA THR A 57 -1.48 -8.29 4.46
C THR A 57 -1.82 -9.77 4.24
N GLY A 58 -0.90 -10.52 3.62
CA GLY A 58 -1.05 -11.95 3.35
C GLY A 58 -0.17 -12.82 4.25
N ARG A 59 -0.45 -14.13 4.36
CA ARG A 59 0.45 -15.08 5.05
C ARG A 59 1.82 -15.04 4.37
N ASN A 60 2.86 -14.64 5.11
CA ASN A 60 4.24 -14.39 4.67
C ASN A 60 4.54 -12.99 4.10
N LYS A 61 3.77 -11.96 4.47
CA LYS A 61 4.02 -10.55 4.14
C LYS A 61 3.73 -9.61 5.30
#